data_AF-A0A2V9BS92-F1
#
_entry.id   AF-A0A2V9BS92-F1
#
_cell.length_a   1.000
_cell.length_b   1.000
_cell.length_c   1.000
_cell.angle_alpha   90.00
_cell.angle_beta   90.00
_cell.angle_gamma   90.00
#
_symmetry.space_group_name_H-M   'P 1'
#
loop_
_entity.id
_entity.type
_entity.pdbx_description
1 polymer ?
#
loop_
_entity_poly.entity_id
_entity_poly.type
_entity_poly.pdbx_seq_one_letter_code
_entity_poly.pdbx_strand_id
1 'polypeptide(L)' 'YMFVTGPDVIKTVTHEEVSKQELGGAMTHNEKSGVAHFVARDDADCLAMIRELMSFLPSNNLEDPPRRAPT' A
#
# COMPACT_ATOMS: atom_id res chain seq x y z
N TYR A 1 -8.87 -1.33 1.39
CA TYR A 1 -8.69 -2.28 2.49
C TYR A 1 -7.97 -3.54 1.99
N MET A 2 -7.23 -4.33 2.78
CA MET A 2 -6.72 -5.65 2.32
C MET A 2 -6.90 -6.81 3.32
N PHE A 3 -7.52 -7.91 2.83
CA PHE A 3 -7.83 -9.13 3.59
C PHE A 3 -7.66 -10.38 2.74
N VAL A 4 -7.34 -11.49 3.39
CA VAL A 4 -7.55 -12.84 2.83
C VAL A 4 -8.97 -13.32 3.13
N THR A 5 -9.47 -13.08 4.34
CA THR A 5 -10.82 -13.46 4.79
C THR A 5 -11.54 -12.25 5.38
N GLY A 6 -12.80 -12.05 5.00
CA GLY A 6 -13.58 -10.87 5.39
C GLY A 6 -14.09 -10.89 6.84
N PRO A 7 -14.51 -9.73 7.37
CA PRO A 7 -14.92 -9.57 8.77
C PRO A 7 -16.14 -10.42 9.15
N ASP A 8 -17.06 -10.67 8.22
CA ASP A 8 -18.26 -11.49 8.50
C ASP A 8 -17.91 -12.96 8.80
N VAL A 9 -16.89 -13.48 8.11
CA VAL A 9 -16.38 -14.84 8.34
C VAL A 9 -15.61 -14.91 9.65
N ILE A 10 -14.81 -13.87 9.96
CA ILE A 10 -14.13 -13.74 11.26
C ILE A 10 -15.17 -13.75 12.39
N LYS A 11 -16.21 -12.90 12.30
CA LYS A 11 -17.29 -12.87 13.29
C LYS A 11 -17.99 -14.22 13.46
N THR A 12 -18.20 -14.96 12.38
CA THR A 12 -18.90 -16.25 12.43
C THR A 12 -18.05 -17.36 13.06
N VAL A 13 -16.73 -17.34 12.83
CA VAL A 13 -15.82 -18.42 13.25
C VAL A 13 -15.14 -18.13 14.58
N THR A 14 -14.72 -16.89 14.81
CA THR A 14 -13.98 -16.50 16.02
C THR A 14 -14.83 -15.72 17.02
N HIS A 15 -16.06 -15.34 16.64
CA HIS A 15 -16.93 -14.45 17.41
C HIS A 15 -16.34 -13.05 17.67
N GLU A 16 -15.31 -12.66 16.92
CA GLU A 16 -14.72 -11.33 17.01
C GLU A 16 -15.46 -10.35 16.09
N GLU A 17 -15.87 -9.21 16.64
CA GLU A 17 -16.40 -8.10 15.85
C GLU A 17 -15.28 -7.14 15.48
N VAL A 18 -15.01 -7.01 14.18
CA VAL A 18 -13.99 -6.12 13.64
C VAL A 18 -14.52 -5.42 12.40
N SER A 19 -14.35 -4.09 12.32
CA SER A 19 -14.74 -3.34 11.14
C SER A 19 -13.78 -3.57 9.97
N LYS A 20 -14.23 -3.29 8.74
CA LYS A 20 -13.35 -3.33 7.55
C LYS A 20 -12.14 -2.40 7.71
N GLN A 21 -12.32 -1.23 8.32
CA GLN A 21 -11.22 -0.28 8.52
C GLN A 21 -10.20 -0.79 9.53
N GLU A 22 -10.63 -1.37 10.64
CA GLU A 22 -9.72 -1.91 11.63
C GLU A 22 -8.99 -3.16 11.11
N LEU A 23 -9.73 -4.03 10.42
CA LEU A 23 -9.16 -5.28 9.94
C LEU A 23 -8.00 -5.00 8.98
N GLY A 24 -8.09 -3.97 8.13
CA GLY A 24 -7.13 -3.74 7.04
C GLY A 24 -7.44 -2.53 6.20
N GLY A 25 -7.82 -1.43 6.84
CA GLY A 25 -7.75 -0.12 6.22
C GLY A 25 -6.32 0.22 5.79
N ALA A 26 -6.18 1.33 5.07
CA ALA A 26 -4.88 1.80 4.60
C ALA A 26 -3.86 1.92 5.76
N MET A 27 -4.29 2.51 6.89
CA MET A 27 -3.45 2.66 8.08
C MET A 27 -3.06 1.32 8.71
N THR A 28 -3.99 0.36 8.81
CA THR A 28 -3.67 -0.98 9.32
C THR A 28 -2.55 -1.63 8.52
N HIS A 29 -2.54 -1.48 7.19
CA HIS A 29 -1.48 -2.04 6.37
C HIS A 29 -0.19 -1.23 6.35
N ASN A 30 -0.25 0.07 6.62
CA ASN A 30 0.93 0.92 6.63
C ASN A 30 1.67 0.86 7.96
N GLU A 31 0.95 0.80 9.08
CA GLU A 31 1.55 0.90 10.42
C GLU A 31 1.68 -0.45 11.13
N LYS A 32 0.69 -1.35 10.96
CA LYS A 32 0.63 -2.60 11.73
C LYS A 32 1.15 -3.81 10.96
N SER A 33 0.64 -4.03 9.74
CA SER A 33 1.00 -5.23 8.97
C SER A 33 2.18 -5.03 8.02
N GLY A 34 2.56 -3.78 7.72
CA GLY A 34 3.64 -3.46 6.78
C GLY A 34 3.39 -3.86 5.32
N VAL A 35 2.15 -4.17 4.95
CA VAL A 35 1.80 -4.61 3.59
C VAL A 35 1.69 -3.42 2.64
N ALA A 36 1.32 -2.23 3.13
CA ALA A 36 1.23 -1.01 2.34
C ALA A 36 2.43 -0.10 2.62
N HIS A 37 3.29 0.13 1.61
CA HIS A 37 4.47 0.99 1.73
C HIS A 37 4.13 2.47 1.86
N PHE A 38 3.08 2.92 1.18
CA PHE A 38 2.62 4.31 1.16
C PHE A 38 1.11 4.38 1.38
N VAL A 39 0.65 5.51 1.93
CA VAL A 39 -0.77 5.86 2.03
C VAL A 39 -0.95 7.19 1.31
N ALA A 40 -1.83 7.21 0.31
CA ALA A 40 -2.20 8.41 -0.43
C ALA A 40 -3.44 9.07 0.18
N ARG A 41 -3.56 10.38 0.03
CA ARG A 41 -4.77 11.12 0.43
C ARG A 41 -5.94 10.85 -0.51
N ASP A 42 -5.65 10.76 -1.80
CA ASP A 42 -6.58 10.48 -2.88
C ASP A 42 -5.88 9.80 -4.07
N ASP A 43 -6.65 9.51 -5.12
CA ASP A 43 -6.15 8.80 -6.31
C ASP A 43 -5.12 9.62 -7.10
N ALA A 44 -5.24 10.95 -7.13
CA ALA A 44 -4.31 11.81 -7.85
C ALA A 44 -2.95 11.84 -7.16
N ASP A 45 -2.95 11.97 -5.83
CA ASP A 45 -1.78 11.88 -4.96
C ASP A 45 -1.11 10.51 -5.09
N CYS A 46 -1.90 9.44 -5.14
CA CYS A 46 -1.41 8.06 -5.35
C CYS A 46 -0.63 7.94 -6.66
N LEU A 47 -1.22 8.41 -7.77
CA LEU A 47 -0.58 8.35 -9.09
C LEU A 47 0.68 9.23 -9.16
N ALA A 48 0.69 10.38 -8.49
CA ALA A 48 1.86 11.24 -8.41
C ALA A 48 3.03 10.54 -7.69
N MET A 49 2.77 9.93 -6.53
CA MET A 49 3.78 9.17 -5.78
C MET A 49 4.32 7.97 -6.57
N ILE A 50 3.46 7.26 -7.32
CA ILE A 50 3.90 6.15 -8.19
C ILE A 50 4.85 6.68 -9.27
N ARG A 51 4.52 7.79 -9.93
CA ARG A 51 5.37 8.39 -10.97
C ARG A 51 6.72 8.84 -10.39
N GLU A 52 6.70 9.39 -9.19
CA GLU A 52 7.92 9.76 -8.47
C GLU A 52 8.77 8.53 -8.16
N LEU A 53 8.21 7.48 -7.56
CA LEU A 53 8.91 6.23 -7.28
C LEU A 53 9.53 5.64 -8.55
N MET A 54 8.75 5.56 -9.64
CA MET A 54 9.23 5.04 -10.92
C MET A 54 10.35 5.89 -11.52
N SER A 55 10.47 7.18 -11.15
CA SER A 55 11.57 8.03 -11.62
C SER A 55 12.94 7.66 -11.03
N PHE A 56 12.96 6.85 -9.97
CA PHE A 56 14.19 6.33 -9.35
C PHE A 56 14.56 4.92 -9.84
N LEU A 57 13.62 4.17 -10.41
CA LEU A 57 13.82 2.76 -10.77
C LEU A 57 14.23 2.60 -12.24
N PRO A 58 15.16 1.68 -12.56
CA PRO A 58 15.43 1.30 -13.95
C PRO A 58 14.22 0.54 -14.53
N SER A 59 14.16 0.43 -15.87
CA SER A 59 13.07 -0.29 -16.54
C SER A 59 13.07 -1.79 -16.22
N ASN A 60 14.24 -2.34 -15.85
CA ASN A 60 14.46 -3.74 -15.50
C ASN A 60 15.77 -3.90 -14.70
N ASN A 61 16.10 -5.14 -14.31
CA ASN A 61 17.27 -5.44 -13.48
C ASN A 61 18.64 -5.46 -14.21
N LEU A 62 18.67 -5.24 -15.53
CA LEU A 62 19.89 -5.17 -16.33
C LEU A 62 20.30 -3.74 -16.68
N GLU A 63 19.43 -2.75 -16.42
CA GLU A 63 19.66 -1.34 -16.69
C GLU A 63 20.10 -0.59 -15.44
N ASP A 64 20.93 0.44 -15.63
CA ASP A 64 21.27 1.38 -14.56
C ASP A 64 20.06 2.26 -14.19
N PRO A 65 19.92 2.67 -12.91
CA PRO A 65 18.86 3.56 -12.50
C PRO A 65 18.95 4.94 -13.19
N PRO A 66 17.81 5.64 -13.42
CA PRO A 66 17.80 6.96 -14.01
C PRO A 66 18.65 7.96 -13.21
N ARG A 67 19.47 8.77 -13.90
CA ARG A 67 20.28 9.85 -13.30
C ARG A 67 19.72 11.21 -13.69
N ARG A 68 19.60 12.11 -12.73
CA ARG A 68 19.39 13.55 -13.00
C ARG A 68 20.72 14.28 -12.86
N ALA A 69 21.01 15.18 -13.79
CA ALA A 69 22.16 16.07 -13.66
C ALA A 69 21.97 16.95 -12.41
N PRO A 70 23.04 17.21 -11.63
CA PRO A 70 22.95 18.17 -10.54
C PRO A 70 22.55 19.54 -11.10
N THR A 71 21.54 20.15 -10.48
CA THR A 71 21.09 21.52 -10.75
C THR A 71 21.97 22.54 -10.05
#